data_AF-A0A5C6Q712-F1
#
_entry.id   AF-A0A5C6Q712-F1
#
_cell.length_a   1.000
_cell.length_b   1.000
_cell.length_c   1.000
_cell.angle_alpha   90.00
_cell.angle_beta   90.00
_cell.angle_gamma   90.00
#
_symmetry.space_group_name_H-M   'P 1'
#
loop_
_entity.id
_entity.type
_entity.pdbx_description
1 polymer ?
#
loop_
_entity_poly.entity_id
_entity_poly.type
_entity_poly.pdbx_seq_one_letter_code
_entity_poly.pdbx_strand_id
1 'polypeptide(L)'
;MFDILMYLFENYIHSEAEIMVDHESLTDELTRAGFHQDEIYKALSWLEKLAALQDTDAYPYLTRVGRRSVRVYVDDEMQLLDVECRGFLLFLEQVNVLDFTTREMVIDRVMELDTKFFSIDDLKWVVLMVLFNVPGKENAYSQMEDLIFDEQEGPLH
;
A
#
# COMPACT_ATOMS: atom_id res chain seq x y z
N MET A 1 -0.05 3.42 -14.08
CA MET A 1 -0.88 3.67 -12.87
C MET A 1 -0.03 3.54 -11.62
N PHE A 2 0.72 2.44 -11.46
CA PHE A 2 1.57 2.27 -10.28
C PHE A 2 2.61 3.40 -10.11
N ASP A 3 3.26 3.81 -11.20
CA ASP A 3 4.20 4.95 -11.21
C ASP A 3 3.57 6.26 -10.69
N ILE A 4 2.25 6.42 -10.87
CA ILE A 4 1.50 7.57 -10.37
C ILE A 4 1.31 7.45 -8.86
N LEU A 5 0.94 6.27 -8.35
CA LEU A 5 0.82 6.04 -6.92
C LEU A 5 2.15 6.29 -6.21
N MET A 6 3.25 5.81 -6.79
CA MET A 6 4.61 6.09 -6.34
C MET A 6 4.92 7.59 -6.29
N TYR A 7 4.70 8.28 -7.41
CA TYR A 7 4.89 9.73 -7.51
C TYR A 7 4.10 10.49 -6.45
N LEU A 8 2.84 10.09 -6.22
CA LEU A 8 2.00 10.72 -5.22
C LEU A 8 2.51 10.44 -3.80
N PHE A 9 2.94 9.21 -3.52
CA PHE A 9 3.43 8.87 -2.20
C PHE A 9 4.72 9.63 -1.86
N GLU A 10 5.69 9.64 -2.77
CA GLU A 10 6.98 10.32 -2.55
C GLU A 10 6.81 11.84 -2.39
N ASN A 11 5.93 12.47 -3.18
CA ASN A 11 5.80 13.93 -3.20
C ASN A 11 4.77 14.47 -2.20
N TYR A 12 3.74 13.69 -1.84
CA TYR A 12 2.61 14.19 -1.07
C TYR A 12 2.44 13.56 0.30
N ILE A 13 2.87 12.31 0.52
CA ILE A 13 2.60 11.61 1.80
C ILE A 13 3.65 11.91 2.87
N HIS A 14 4.88 12.28 2.48
CA HIS A 14 5.92 12.74 3.40
C HIS A 14 5.75 14.20 3.86
N SER A 15 5.00 15.00 3.10
CA SER A 15 4.57 16.31 3.58
C SER A 15 3.29 16.08 4.37
N GLU A 16 3.19 16.54 5.61
CA GLU A 16 2.00 16.42 6.50
C GLU A 16 0.71 17.10 5.94
N ALA A 17 0.64 17.35 4.64
CA ALA A 17 -0.55 17.79 3.95
C ALA A 17 -1.54 16.62 3.90
N GLU A 18 -2.59 16.74 4.71
CA GLU A 18 -3.83 15.99 4.53
C GLU A 18 -4.09 15.78 3.04
N ILE A 19 -4.30 14.53 2.62
CA ILE A 19 -4.70 14.13 1.26
C ILE A 19 -6.15 14.59 1.02
N MET A 20 -6.41 15.88 1.19
CA MET A 20 -7.54 16.64 0.68
C MET A 20 -7.06 17.55 -0.45
N VAL A 21 -6.06 17.11 -1.21
CA VAL A 21 -5.69 17.78 -2.46
C VAL A 21 -6.80 17.50 -3.46
N ASP A 22 -7.36 18.57 -4.03
CA ASP A 22 -8.43 18.52 -5.03
C ASP A 22 -8.02 17.60 -6.20
N HIS A 23 -8.88 16.63 -6.53
CA HIS A 23 -8.67 15.67 -7.61
C HIS A 23 -8.42 16.37 -8.95
N GLU A 24 -9.01 17.55 -9.18
CA GLU A 24 -8.77 18.34 -10.38
C GLU A 24 -7.32 18.88 -10.41
N SER A 25 -6.81 19.38 -9.29
CA SER A 25 -5.44 19.88 -9.17
C SER A 25 -4.40 18.77 -9.34
N LEU A 26 -4.65 17.61 -8.72
CA LEU A 26 -3.82 16.40 -8.87
C LEU A 26 -3.78 15.91 -10.32
N THR A 27 -4.93 15.90 -10.99
CA THR A 27 -5.03 15.47 -12.39
C THR A 27 -4.22 16.40 -13.30
N ASP A 28 -4.35 17.71 -13.12
CA ASP A 28 -3.62 18.70 -13.90
C ASP A 28 -2.10 18.58 -13.72
N GLU A 29 -1.65 18.36 -12.49
CA GLU A 29 -0.23 18.18 -12.18
C GLU A 29 0.33 16.89 -12.76
N LEU A 30 -0.35 15.76 -12.56
CA LEU A 30 0.08 14.47 -13.12
C LEU A 30 0.10 14.51 -14.65
N THR A 31 -0.84 15.23 -15.27
CA THR A 31 -0.84 15.46 -16.72
C THR A 31 0.39 16.28 -17.15
N ARG A 32 0.76 17.32 -16.38
CA ARG A 32 1.97 18.11 -16.64
C ARG A 32 3.26 17.31 -16.41
N ALA A 33 3.25 16.37 -15.47
CA ALA A 33 4.35 15.43 -15.24
C ALA A 33 4.50 14.39 -16.37
N GLY A 34 3.53 14.32 -17.29
CA GLY A 34 3.58 13.48 -18.49
C GLY A 34 2.84 12.15 -18.38
N PHE A 35 2.05 11.94 -17.32
CA PHE A 35 1.24 10.74 -17.18
C PHE A 35 0.02 10.74 -18.11
N HIS A 36 -0.36 9.55 -18.57
CA HIS A 36 -1.54 9.36 -19.39
C HIS A 36 -2.82 9.51 -18.56
N GLN A 37 -3.80 10.25 -19.10
CA GLN A 37 -5.04 10.57 -18.40
C GLN A 37 -5.82 9.33 -17.92
N ASP A 38 -5.86 8.26 -18.71
CA ASP A 38 -6.50 7.00 -18.32
C ASP A 38 -5.84 6.37 -17.10
N GLU A 39 -4.50 6.43 -17.01
CA GLU A 39 -3.74 5.87 -15.90
C GLU A 39 -3.87 6.74 -14.64
N ILE A 40 -4.02 8.06 -14.80
CA ILE A 40 -4.32 9.00 -13.71
C ILE A 40 -5.67 8.67 -13.08
N TYR A 41 -6.72 8.52 -13.88
CA TYR A 41 -8.05 8.20 -13.35
C TYR A 41 -8.08 6.85 -12.64
N LYS A 42 -7.39 5.83 -13.15
CA LYS A 42 -7.28 4.55 -12.46
C LYS A 42 -6.56 4.70 -11.11
N ALA A 43 -5.46 5.46 -11.05
CA ALA A 43 -4.71 5.70 -9.81
C ALA A 43 -5.55 6.44 -8.76
N LEU A 44 -6.24 7.51 -9.16
CA LEU A 44 -7.13 8.27 -8.27
C LEU A 44 -8.29 7.41 -7.77
N SER A 45 -8.90 6.60 -8.64
CA SER A 45 -9.96 5.66 -8.23
C SER A 45 -9.43 4.61 -7.24
N TRP A 46 -8.20 4.13 -7.43
CA TRP A 46 -7.55 3.23 -6.48
C TRP A 46 -7.36 3.90 -5.10
N LEU A 47 -6.93 5.17 -5.08
CA LEU A 47 -6.79 5.95 -3.85
C LEU A 47 -8.12 6.22 -3.15
N GLU A 48 -9.20 6.51 -3.89
CA GLU A 48 -10.54 6.68 -3.31
C GLU A 48 -11.01 5.39 -2.60
N LYS A 49 -10.80 4.24 -3.22
CA LYS A 49 -11.13 2.93 -2.62
C LYS A 49 -10.25 2.62 -1.42
N LEU A 50 -8.99 3.04 -1.45
CA LEU A 50 -8.09 2.95 -0.31
C LEU A 50 -8.64 3.81 0.83
N ALA A 51 -8.92 5.10 0.59
CA ALA A 51 -9.49 6.03 1.57
C ALA A 51 -10.81 5.51 2.16
N ALA A 52 -11.66 4.88 1.36
CA ALA A 52 -12.89 4.25 1.85
C ALA A 52 -12.66 3.13 2.89
N LEU A 53 -11.46 2.55 2.98
CA LEU A 53 -11.10 1.60 4.05
C LEU A 53 -10.88 2.27 5.42
N GLN A 54 -10.77 3.61 5.49
CA GLN A 54 -10.65 4.36 6.76
C GLN A 54 -11.88 4.24 7.64
N ASP A 55 -13.07 4.04 7.06
CA ASP A 55 -14.34 3.91 7.78
C ASP A 55 -14.52 2.54 8.47
N THR A 56 -13.42 1.98 8.99
CA THR A 56 -13.38 0.64 9.62
C THR A 56 -14.22 0.57 10.91
N ASP A 57 -14.45 1.70 11.58
CA ASP A 57 -15.35 1.79 12.74
C ASP A 57 -16.83 1.67 12.38
N ALA A 58 -17.22 2.18 11.21
CA ALA A 58 -18.59 2.07 10.70
C ALA A 58 -18.82 0.74 9.95
N TYR A 59 -17.81 0.28 9.22
CA TYR A 59 -17.84 -0.92 8.40
C TYR A 59 -16.55 -1.73 8.59
N PRO A 60 -16.53 -2.72 9.50
CA PRO A 60 -15.34 -3.51 9.72
C PRO A 60 -14.99 -4.27 8.45
N TYR A 61 -13.76 -4.08 7.96
CA TYR A 61 -13.25 -4.71 6.75
C TYR A 61 -13.37 -6.25 6.81
N LEU A 62 -13.21 -6.82 8.01
CA LEU A 62 -13.42 -8.23 8.27
C LEU A 62 -14.46 -8.41 9.37
N THR A 63 -15.46 -9.24 9.10
CA THR A 63 -16.54 -9.53 10.07
C THR A 63 -16.10 -10.49 11.18
N ARG A 64 -14.96 -11.18 11.01
CA ARG A 64 -14.37 -12.09 12.00
C ARG A 64 -12.85 -12.05 11.93
N VAL A 65 -12.21 -11.82 13.08
CA VAL A 65 -10.76 -11.89 13.22
C VAL A 65 -10.41 -13.19 13.96
N GLY A 66 -9.78 -14.13 13.26
CA GLY A 66 -9.26 -15.35 13.88
C GLY A 66 -7.94 -15.07 14.60
N ARG A 67 -7.85 -15.38 15.90
CA ARG A 67 -6.62 -15.17 16.71
C ARG A 67 -5.38 -15.92 16.18
N ARG A 68 -5.57 -16.93 15.34
CA ARG A 68 -4.53 -17.68 14.63
C ARG A 68 -5.11 -18.15 13.30
N SER A 69 -4.78 -17.46 12.22
CA SER A 69 -5.16 -17.86 10.87
C SER A 69 -3.89 -18.17 10.08
N VAL A 70 -4.00 -19.07 9.12
CA VAL A 70 -2.94 -19.31 8.12
C VAL A 70 -3.54 -18.86 6.79
N ARG A 71 -2.91 -17.90 6.13
CA ARG A 71 -3.32 -17.47 4.80
C ARG A 71 -2.92 -18.54 3.78
N VAL A 72 -3.86 -18.88 2.91
CA VAL A 72 -3.60 -19.70 1.73
C VAL A 72 -3.81 -18.80 0.52
N TYR A 73 -2.77 -18.66 -0.30
CA TYR A 73 -2.80 -17.82 -1.49
C TYR A 73 -3.44 -18.57 -2.65
N VAL A 74 -4.30 -17.89 -3.42
CA VAL A 74 -4.87 -18.45 -4.65
C VAL A 74 -3.92 -18.25 -5.84
N ASP A 75 -4.14 -18.99 -6.94
CA ASP A 75 -3.25 -18.95 -8.10
C ASP A 75 -3.06 -17.53 -8.66
N ASP A 76 -4.13 -16.73 -8.72
CA ASP A 76 -4.08 -15.35 -9.21
C ASP A 76 -3.21 -14.46 -8.30
N GLU A 77 -3.31 -14.63 -6.98
CA GLU A 77 -2.44 -13.92 -6.03
C GLU A 77 -0.99 -14.37 -6.19
N MET A 78 -0.74 -15.68 -6.40
CA MET A 78 0.61 -16.21 -6.56
C MET A 78 1.29 -15.78 -7.86
N GLN A 79 0.53 -15.32 -8.86
CA GLN A 79 1.07 -14.74 -10.09
C GLN A 79 1.64 -13.34 -9.87
N LEU A 80 1.02 -12.55 -8.98
CA LEU A 80 1.41 -11.17 -8.71
C LEU A 80 2.32 -11.06 -7.48
N LEU A 81 1.97 -11.77 -6.41
CA LEU A 81 2.74 -11.90 -5.17
C LEU A 81 3.60 -13.16 -5.26
N ASP A 82 4.84 -12.97 -5.72
CA ASP A 82 5.81 -14.04 -5.82
C ASP A 82 6.25 -14.59 -4.45
N VAL A 83 7.24 -15.49 -4.42
CA VAL A 83 7.70 -16.11 -3.17
C VAL A 83 8.28 -15.06 -2.20
N GLU A 84 9.01 -14.08 -2.73
CA GLU A 84 9.66 -13.04 -1.94
C GLU A 84 8.63 -12.08 -1.33
N CYS A 85 7.67 -11.61 -2.13
CA CYS A 85 6.54 -10.79 -1.67
C CYS A 85 5.75 -11.45 -0.54
N ARG A 86 5.42 -12.74 -0.69
CA ARG A 86 4.67 -13.49 0.33
C ARG A 86 5.48 -13.74 1.59
N GLY A 87 6.79 -13.97 1.46
CA GLY A 87 7.71 -14.08 2.59
C GLY A 87 7.81 -12.77 3.37
N PHE A 88 7.83 -11.64 2.66
CA PHE A 88 7.86 -10.32 3.28
C PHE A 88 6.57 -9.98 4.02
N LEU A 89 5.39 -10.25 3.43
CA LEU A 89 4.10 -10.10 4.14
C LEU A 89 4.04 -10.95 5.42
N LEU A 90 4.54 -12.18 5.36
CA LEU A 90 4.62 -13.06 6.52
C LEU A 90 5.56 -12.48 7.59
N PHE A 91 6.70 -11.95 7.19
CA PHE A 91 7.64 -11.30 8.11
C PHE A 91 7.00 -10.10 8.80
N LEU A 92 6.33 -9.21 8.06
CA LEU A 92 5.65 -8.04 8.61
C LEU A 92 4.55 -8.41 9.62
N GLU A 93 3.83 -9.51 9.38
CA GLU A 93 2.86 -10.05 10.34
C GLU A 93 3.55 -10.58 11.61
N GLN A 94 4.71 -11.24 11.48
CA GLN A 94 5.45 -11.77 12.62
C GLN A 94 6.05 -10.70 13.52
N VAL A 95 6.49 -9.57 12.94
CA VAL A 95 6.98 -8.41 13.71
C VAL A 95 5.85 -7.49 14.19
N ASN A 96 4.58 -7.82 13.89
CA ASN A 96 3.37 -7.05 14.22
C ASN A 96 3.30 -5.66 13.57
N VAL A 97 4.01 -5.44 12.46
CA VAL A 97 3.81 -4.26 11.60
C VAL A 97 2.46 -4.37 10.91
N LEU A 98 2.14 -5.57 10.39
CA LEU A 98 0.82 -5.90 9.88
C LEU A 98 0.06 -6.75 10.90
N ASP A 99 -1.25 -6.53 10.98
CA ASP A 99 -2.17 -7.47 11.61
C ASP A 99 -2.98 -8.21 10.54
N PHE A 100 -3.85 -9.13 10.97
CA PHE A 100 -4.68 -9.90 10.06
C PHE A 100 -5.51 -9.01 9.12
N THR A 101 -6.03 -7.88 9.61
CA THR A 101 -6.87 -6.99 8.83
C THR A 101 -6.03 -6.21 7.83
N THR A 102 -4.94 -5.58 8.27
CA THR A 102 -4.10 -4.77 7.39
C THR A 102 -3.38 -5.62 6.34
N ARG A 103 -3.02 -6.88 6.66
CA ARG A 103 -2.49 -7.83 5.67
C ARG A 103 -3.47 -8.07 4.53
N GLU A 104 -4.74 -8.33 4.84
CA GLU A 104 -5.76 -8.57 3.81
C GLU A 104 -6.01 -7.28 2.99
N MET A 105 -6.01 -6.11 3.63
CA MET A 105 -6.11 -4.83 2.93
C MET A 105 -4.98 -4.62 1.94
N VAL A 106 -3.74 -4.94 2.31
CA VAL A 106 -2.58 -4.86 1.41
C VAL A 106 -2.78 -5.80 0.22
N ILE A 107 -3.15 -7.06 0.46
CA ILE A 107 -3.34 -8.03 -0.61
C ILE A 107 -4.44 -7.57 -1.57
N ASP A 108 -5.61 -7.16 -1.07
CA ASP A 108 -6.70 -6.67 -1.91
C ASP A 108 -6.27 -5.45 -2.74
N ARG A 109 -5.48 -4.55 -2.15
CA ARG A 109 -4.95 -3.38 -2.86
C ARG A 109 -3.93 -3.73 -3.92
N VAL A 110 -3.06 -4.72 -3.67
CA VAL A 110 -2.14 -5.25 -4.67
C VAL A 110 -2.92 -5.90 -5.82
N MET A 111 -3.95 -6.69 -5.54
CA MET A 111 -4.75 -7.35 -6.56
C MET A 111 -5.55 -6.38 -7.45
N GLU A 112 -5.79 -5.15 -6.99
CA GLU A 112 -6.39 -4.09 -7.80
C GLU A 112 -5.39 -3.33 -8.69
N LEU A 113 -4.08 -3.59 -8.55
CA LEU A 113 -3.09 -3.01 -9.44
C LEU A 113 -3.14 -3.68 -10.81
N ASP A 114 -3.49 -2.91 -11.82
CA ASP A 114 -3.44 -3.29 -13.23
C ASP A 114 -1.97 -3.26 -13.73
N THR A 115 -1.12 -4.13 -13.17
CA THR A 115 0.29 -4.28 -13.56
C THR A 115 0.66 -5.73 -13.85
N LYS A 116 1.54 -5.92 -14.83
CA LYS A 116 2.09 -7.24 -15.21
C LYS A 116 3.39 -7.58 -14.50
N PHE A 117 4.05 -6.57 -13.95
CA PHE A 117 5.30 -6.72 -13.23
C PHE A 117 5.10 -6.07 -11.86
N PHE A 118 5.36 -6.86 -10.82
CA PHE A 118 5.22 -6.42 -9.44
C PHE A 118 6.38 -7.02 -8.66
N SER A 119 7.13 -6.14 -8.01
CA SER A 119 8.33 -6.45 -7.26
C SER A 119 8.11 -6.29 -5.76
N ILE A 120 9.06 -6.79 -4.96
CA ILE A 120 9.04 -6.58 -3.51
C ILE A 120 9.10 -5.09 -3.14
N ASP A 121 9.79 -4.26 -3.93
CA ASP A 121 9.86 -2.82 -3.67
C ASP A 121 8.48 -2.18 -3.91
N ASP A 122 7.77 -2.60 -4.94
CA ASP A 122 6.39 -2.15 -5.19
C ASP A 122 5.46 -2.52 -4.01
N LEU A 123 5.63 -3.73 -3.47
CA LEU A 123 4.89 -4.19 -2.30
C LEU A 123 5.14 -3.32 -1.06
N LYS A 124 6.39 -2.93 -0.80
CA LYS A 124 6.74 -2.06 0.35
C LYS A 124 5.97 -0.75 0.29
N TRP A 125 5.85 -0.15 -0.88
CA TRP A 125 5.07 1.09 -1.06
C TRP A 125 3.57 0.87 -0.85
N VAL A 126 3.00 -0.23 -1.36
CA VAL A 126 1.58 -0.52 -1.10
C VAL A 126 1.33 -0.74 0.39
N VAL A 127 2.25 -1.41 1.11
CA VAL A 127 2.18 -1.56 2.57
C VAL A 127 2.17 -0.20 3.26
N LEU A 128 3.09 0.70 2.89
CA LEU A 128 3.13 2.06 3.43
C LEU A 128 1.84 2.83 3.16
N MET A 129 1.32 2.79 1.93
CA MET A 129 0.05 3.43 1.55
C MET A 129 -1.11 2.94 2.43
N VAL A 130 -1.21 1.63 2.65
CA VAL A 130 -2.24 1.07 3.51
C VAL A 130 -2.06 1.48 4.96
N LEU A 131 -0.84 1.41 5.50
CA LEU A 131 -0.57 1.78 6.89
C LEU A 131 -0.82 3.28 7.15
N PHE A 132 -0.42 4.14 6.22
CA PHE A 132 -0.69 5.58 6.29
C PHE A 132 -2.19 5.88 6.32
N ASN A 133 -2.94 5.11 5.54
CA ASN A 133 -4.35 5.32 5.35
C ASN A 133 -5.23 4.59 6.38
N VAL A 134 -4.70 3.81 7.32
CA VAL A 134 -5.51 3.16 8.37
C VAL A 134 -5.31 3.90 9.69
N PRO A 135 -6.38 4.35 10.37
CA PRO A 135 -6.26 5.14 11.59
C PRO A 135 -5.58 4.34 12.71
N GLY A 136 -4.69 4.99 13.49
CA GLY A 136 -4.01 4.38 14.64
C GLY A 136 -2.86 3.44 14.28
N LYS A 137 -2.33 3.52 13.05
CA LYS A 137 -1.21 2.72 12.55
C LYS A 137 0.10 3.50 12.40
N GLU A 138 0.21 4.67 13.04
CA GLU A 138 1.39 5.56 12.93
C GLU A 138 2.69 4.86 13.38
N ASN A 139 2.63 4.06 14.44
CA ASN A 139 3.79 3.29 14.90
C ASN A 139 4.18 2.16 13.92
N ALA A 140 3.20 1.49 13.32
CA ALA A 140 3.47 0.45 12.31
C ALA A 140 4.03 1.08 11.03
N TYR A 141 3.54 2.26 10.66
CA TYR A 141 4.04 3.06 9.55
C TYR A 141 5.52 3.45 9.77
N SER A 142 5.85 4.03 10.93
CA SER A 142 7.24 4.38 11.26
C SER A 142 8.18 3.17 11.27
N GLN A 143 7.74 2.02 11.82
CA GLN A 143 8.52 0.79 11.79
C GLN A 143 8.75 0.28 10.36
N MET A 144 7.75 0.41 9.49
CA MET A 144 7.87 0.03 8.09
C MET A 144 8.84 0.96 7.35
N GLU A 145 8.78 2.26 7.61
CA GLU A 145 9.76 3.22 7.08
C GLU A 145 11.18 2.85 7.51
N ASP A 146 11.41 2.63 8.82
CA ASP A 146 12.71 2.23 9.34
C ASP A 146 13.24 0.97 8.65
N LEU A 147 12.39 -0.05 8.42
CA LEU A 147 12.78 -1.27 7.70
C LEU A 147 13.20 -1.02 6.25
N ILE A 148 12.54 -0.08 5.56
CA ILE A 148 12.88 0.29 4.18
C ILE A 148 14.19 1.09 4.13
N PHE A 149 14.40 1.99 5.09
CA PHE A 149 15.60 2.82 5.15
C PHE A 149 16.83 2.05 5.67
N ASP A 150 16.67 1.17 6.65
CA ASP A 150 17.74 0.30 7.17
C ASP A 150 18.26 -0.68 6.10
N GLU A 151 17.42 -1.11 5.15
CA GLU A 151 17.87 -1.90 3.99
C GLU A 151 18.82 -1.09 3.07
N GLN A 152 18.66 0.23 3.00
CA GLN A 152 19.55 1.10 2.22
C GLN A 152 20.87 1.41 2.97
N GLU A 153 20.88 1.31 4.30
CA GLU A 153 22.06 1.45 5.16
C GLU A 153 22.71 0.12 5.57
N GLY A 154 22.63 -0.91 4.72
CA GLY A 154 23.39 -2.15 4.90
C GLY A 154 24.87 -1.87 5.22
N PRO A 155 25.54 -2.69 6.04
CA PRO A 155 26.82 -2.34 6.64
C PRO A 155 27.83 -1.97 5.54
N LEU A 156 28.25 -0.71 5.54
CA LEU A 156 29.42 -0.25 4.80
C LEU A 156 30.62 -1.06 5.31
N HIS A 157 30.96 -2.12 4.60
CA HIS A 157 32.13 -2.96 4.89
C HIS A 157 33.33 -2.53 4.06
#